data_AF-A0A9D9H0K0-F1
#
_entry.id   AF-A0A9D9H0K0-F1
#
_cell.length_a   1.000
_cell.length_b   1.000
_cell.length_c   1.000
_cell.angle_alpha   90.00
_cell.angle_beta   90.00
_cell.angle_gamma   90.00
#
_symmetry.space_group_name_H-M   'P 1'
#
loop_
_entity.id
_entity.type
_entity.pdbx_description
1 polymer ?
#
loop_
_entity_poly.entity_id
_entity_poly.type
_entity_poly.pdbx_seq_one_letter_code
_entity_poly.pdbx_strand_id
1 'polypeptide(L)'
;MPFRYRLQKVLDFRIRKKEEQLQVVQKAQQAVFEAEENIRKNNEEIEATKTNMRKADPMMYETYDKYLIHLWEKAEQLEQIRIEAQRILDLEKAKLVKLEQAVKVLEKHKEKNREAYIAEEKAAELKQYSELGVTRYFHQNLERQEEEEKEILKQLEQLEAGL
;
A
#
# COMPACT_ATOMS: atom_id res chain seq x y z
N MET A 1 9.42 24.54 -3.81
CA MET A 1 10.03 23.52 -4.71
C MET A 1 9.10 22.30 -4.75
N PRO A 2 9.16 21.35 -5.70
CA PRO A 2 8.34 20.15 -5.60
C PRO A 2 8.88 19.21 -4.50
N PHE A 3 7.99 18.69 -3.65
CA PHE A 3 8.35 17.75 -2.58
C PHE A 3 9.01 16.48 -3.15
N ARG A 4 10.22 16.16 -2.67
CA ARG A 4 10.96 14.95 -3.04
C ARG A 4 11.17 14.06 -1.81
N TYR A 5 10.58 12.87 -1.85
CA TYR A 5 10.73 11.92 -0.75
C TYR A 5 12.06 11.17 -0.83
N ARG A 6 12.90 11.31 0.19
CA ARG A 6 14.24 10.70 0.25
C ARG A 6 14.25 9.17 0.13
N LEU A 7 13.23 8.49 0.65
CA LEU A 7 13.11 7.03 0.63
C LEU A 7 12.22 6.51 -0.51
N GLN A 8 11.96 7.29 -1.55
CA GLN A 8 11.09 6.87 -2.66
C GLN A 8 11.57 5.57 -3.30
N LYS A 9 12.88 5.45 -3.59
CA LYS A 9 13.46 4.22 -4.16
C LYS A 9 13.24 2.98 -3.28
N VAL A 10 13.28 3.15 -1.96
CA VAL A 10 13.06 2.06 -1.00
C VAL A 10 11.58 1.67 -0.96
N LEU A 11 10.68 2.65 -1.01
CA LEU A 11 9.24 2.40 -1.12
C LEU A 11 8.90 1.62 -2.39
N ASP A 12 9.42 2.05 -3.55
CA ASP A 12 9.19 1.38 -4.83
C ASP A 12 9.76 -0.05 -4.85
N PHE A 13 10.90 -0.27 -4.19
CA PHE A 13 11.47 -1.60 -4.03
C PHE A 13 10.56 -2.51 -3.17
N ARG A 14 10.03 -2.01 -2.05
CA ARG A 14 9.13 -2.79 -1.20
C ARG A 14 7.79 -3.08 -1.89
N ILE A 15 7.27 -2.14 -2.67
CA ILE A 15 6.06 -2.36 -3.49
C ILE A 15 6.30 -3.49 -4.49
N ARG A 16 7.42 -3.45 -5.23
CA ARG A 16 7.80 -4.53 -6.14
C ARG A 16 7.92 -5.89 -5.43
N LYS A 17 8.57 -5.93 -4.27
CA LYS A 17 8.68 -7.16 -3.47
C LYS A 17 7.32 -7.68 -2.99
N LYS A 18 6.40 -6.79 -2.63
CA LYS A 18 5.01 -7.15 -2.29
C LYS A 18 4.30 -7.75 -3.52
N GLU A 19 4.45 -7.14 -4.68
CA GLU A 19 3.85 -7.63 -5.94
C GLU A 19 4.41 -8.99 -6.36
N GLU A 20 5.72 -9.20 -6.25
CA GLU A 20 6.35 -10.51 -6.47
C GLU A 20 5.75 -11.57 -5.53
N GLN A 21 5.63 -11.25 -4.23
CA GLN A 21 5.03 -12.16 -3.25
C GLN A 21 3.55 -12.43 -3.53
N LEU A 22 2.80 -11.45 -4.03
CA LEU A 22 1.41 -11.61 -4.41
C LEU A 22 1.27 -12.64 -5.55
N GLN A 23 2.15 -12.60 -6.54
CA GLN A 23 2.17 -13.61 -7.61
C GLN A 23 2.46 -15.02 -7.07
N VAL A 24 3.35 -15.14 -6.08
CA VAL A 24 3.63 -16.43 -5.42
C VAL A 24 2.40 -16.95 -4.69
N VAL A 25 1.69 -16.08 -3.95
CA VAL A 25 0.44 -16.45 -3.27
C VAL A 25 -0.62 -16.90 -4.28
N GLN A 26 -0.77 -16.20 -5.41
CA GLN A 26 -1.72 -16.60 -6.46
C GLN A 26 -1.41 -17.99 -7.02
N LYS A 27 -0.13 -18.29 -7.28
CA LYS A 27 0.30 -19.63 -7.71
C LYS A 27 -0.01 -20.70 -6.67
N ALA A 28 0.22 -20.41 -5.39
CA ALA A 28 -0.11 -21.32 -4.30
C ALA A 28 -1.63 -21.54 -4.16
N GLN A 29 -2.45 -20.49 -4.37
CA GLN A 29 -3.91 -20.61 -4.41
C GLN A 29 -4.36 -21.51 -5.56
N GLN A 30 -3.76 -21.34 -6.74
CA GLN A 30 -4.06 -22.19 -7.88
C GLN A 30 -3.71 -23.66 -7.60
N ALA A 31 -2.57 -23.94 -6.94
CA ALA A 31 -2.20 -25.29 -6.56
C ALA A 31 -3.20 -25.94 -5.59
N VAL A 32 -3.74 -25.18 -4.62
CA VAL A 32 -4.81 -25.68 -3.73
C VAL A 32 -6.08 -25.98 -4.54
N PHE A 33 -6.46 -25.09 -5.45
CA PHE A 33 -7.63 -25.29 -6.31
C PHE A 33 -7.50 -26.55 -7.18
N GLU A 34 -6.33 -26.77 -7.78
CA GLU A 34 -6.04 -27.98 -8.56
C GLU A 34 -6.11 -29.25 -7.70
N ALA A 35 -5.62 -29.21 -6.45
CA ALA A 35 -5.73 -30.32 -5.52
C ALA A 35 -7.20 -30.62 -5.17
N GLU A 36 -8.02 -29.59 -4.91
CA GLU A 36 -9.45 -29.74 -4.61
C GLU A 36 -10.24 -30.26 -5.82
N GLU A 37 -9.93 -29.80 -7.03
CA GLU A 37 -10.48 -30.34 -8.28
C GLU A 37 -10.17 -31.84 -8.45
N ASN A 38 -8.94 -32.26 -8.14
CA ASN A 38 -8.54 -33.66 -8.24
C ASN A 38 -9.27 -34.54 -7.21
N ILE A 39 -9.47 -34.05 -5.99
CA ILE A 39 -10.29 -34.72 -4.98
C ILE A 39 -11.73 -34.86 -5.48
N ARG A 40 -12.30 -33.79 -6.06
CA ARG A 40 -13.66 -33.83 -6.60
C ARG A 40 -13.81 -34.90 -7.68
N LYS A 41 -12.88 -34.93 -8.65
CA LYS A 41 -12.87 -35.93 -9.73
C LYS A 41 -12.75 -37.35 -9.18
N ASN A 42 -11.90 -37.58 -8.18
CA ASN A 42 -11.75 -38.89 -7.55
C ASN A 42 -13.05 -39.32 -6.82
N ASN A 43 -13.73 -38.39 -6.15
CA ASN A 43 -15.00 -38.66 -5.50
C ASN A 43 -16.12 -38.97 -6.50
N GLU A 44 -16.18 -38.22 -7.61
CA GLU A 44 -17.09 -38.51 -8.72
C GLU A 44 -16.84 -39.92 -9.29
N GLU A 45 -15.56 -40.30 -9.43
CA GLU A 45 -15.15 -41.62 -9.89
C GLU A 45 -15.52 -42.75 -8.92
N ILE A 46 -15.39 -42.52 -7.61
CA ILE A 46 -15.84 -43.46 -6.57
C ILE A 46 -17.35 -43.69 -6.67
N GLU A 47 -18.15 -42.62 -6.78
CA GLU A 47 -19.61 -42.72 -6.86
C GLU A 47 -20.08 -43.38 -8.17
N ALA A 48 -19.42 -43.07 -9.29
CA ALA A 48 -19.65 -43.74 -10.56
C ALA A 48 -19.34 -45.24 -10.46
N THR A 49 -18.21 -45.60 -9.85
CA THR A 49 -17.79 -46.99 -9.65
C THR A 49 -18.77 -47.76 -8.78
N LYS A 50 -19.23 -47.18 -7.67
CA LYS A 50 -20.27 -47.77 -6.80
C LYS A 50 -21.58 -47.99 -7.57
N THR A 51 -21.98 -47.02 -8.40
CA THR A 51 -23.21 -47.11 -9.20
C THR A 51 -23.11 -48.20 -10.26
N ASN A 52 -21.95 -48.33 -10.91
CA ASN A 52 -21.69 -49.36 -11.91
C ASN A 52 -21.63 -50.76 -11.29
N MET A 53 -20.99 -50.90 -10.12
CA MET A 53 -20.94 -52.16 -9.36
C MET A 53 -22.35 -52.69 -9.05
N ARG A 54 -23.30 -51.82 -8.66
CA ARG A 54 -24.70 -52.20 -8.39
C ARG A 54 -25.45 -52.74 -9.61
N LYS A 55 -24.98 -52.43 -10.82
CA LYS A 55 -25.59 -52.85 -12.10
C LYS A 55 -24.81 -53.98 -12.78
N ALA A 56 -23.63 -54.32 -12.27
CA ALA A 56 -22.74 -55.30 -12.87
C ALA A 56 -23.14 -56.74 -12.53
N ASP A 57 -22.61 -57.69 -13.28
CA ASP A 57 -22.71 -59.11 -12.96
C ASP A 57 -22.00 -59.41 -11.62
N PRO A 58 -22.61 -60.20 -10.71
CA PRO A 58 -21.98 -60.62 -9.45
C PRO A 58 -20.55 -61.15 -9.57
N MET A 59 -20.19 -61.80 -10.68
CA MET A 59 -18.84 -62.33 -10.90
C MET A 59 -17.77 -61.23 -11.03
N MET A 60 -18.17 -59.99 -11.32
CA MET A 60 -17.27 -58.84 -11.45
C MET A 60 -17.07 -58.08 -10.13
N TYR A 61 -17.79 -58.42 -9.06
CA TYR A 61 -17.80 -57.62 -7.82
C TYR A 61 -16.41 -57.51 -7.17
N GLU A 62 -15.61 -58.58 -7.21
CA GLU A 62 -14.25 -58.58 -6.67
C GLU A 62 -13.33 -57.57 -7.38
N THR A 63 -13.53 -57.37 -8.69
CA THR A 63 -12.75 -56.39 -9.46
C THR A 63 -13.14 -54.96 -9.12
N TYR A 64 -14.44 -54.69 -8.94
CA TYR A 64 -14.92 -53.39 -8.50
C TYR A 64 -14.49 -53.07 -7.07
N ASP A 65 -14.50 -54.05 -6.17
CA ASP A 65 -14.09 -53.87 -4.78
C ASP A 65 -12.59 -53.51 -4.68
N LYS A 66 -11.72 -54.23 -5.40
CA LYS A 66 -10.30 -53.90 -5.52
C LYS A 66 -10.08 -52.50 -6.11
N TYR A 67 -10.84 -52.14 -7.14
CA TYR A 67 -10.75 -50.81 -7.74
C TYR A 67 -11.19 -49.71 -6.78
N LEU A 68 -12.28 -49.94 -6.04
CA LEU A 68 -12.75 -49.01 -5.01
C LEU A 68 -11.66 -48.82 -3.95
N ILE A 69 -11.08 -49.88 -3.41
CA ILE A 69 -9.98 -49.79 -2.42
C ILE A 69 -8.86 -48.87 -2.93
N HIS A 70 -8.41 -49.04 -4.17
CA HIS A 70 -7.41 -48.15 -4.76
C HIS A 70 -7.88 -46.69 -4.89
N LEU A 71 -9.15 -46.44 -5.22
CA LEU A 71 -9.69 -45.08 -5.26
C LEU A 71 -9.74 -44.43 -3.87
N TRP A 72 -10.00 -45.20 -2.82
CA TRP A 72 -9.97 -44.72 -1.43
C TRP A 72 -8.54 -44.41 -0.97
N GLU A 73 -7.57 -45.29 -1.28
CA GLU A 73 -6.14 -45.03 -1.02
C GLU A 73 -5.66 -43.75 -1.74
N LYS A 74 -6.08 -43.58 -3.00
CA LYS A 74 -5.81 -42.37 -3.78
C LYS A 74 -6.47 -41.13 -3.17
N ALA A 75 -7.67 -41.26 -2.59
CA ALA A 75 -8.34 -40.16 -1.90
C ALA A 75 -7.53 -39.68 -0.68
N GLU A 76 -6.99 -40.60 0.12
CA GLU A 76 -6.11 -40.25 1.25
C GLU A 76 -4.84 -39.51 0.79
N GLN A 77 -4.21 -39.98 -0.30
CA GLN A 77 -3.04 -39.32 -0.88
C GLN A 77 -3.36 -37.90 -1.37
N LEU A 78 -4.51 -37.72 -2.05
CA LEU A 78 -4.95 -36.42 -2.52
C LEU A 78 -5.26 -35.45 -1.38
N GLU A 79 -5.84 -35.93 -0.27
CA GLU A 79 -6.09 -35.12 0.91
C GLU A 79 -4.77 -34.65 1.56
N GLN A 80 -3.77 -35.53 1.65
CA GLN A 80 -2.44 -35.14 2.13
C GLN A 80 -1.80 -34.05 1.26
N ILE A 81 -1.90 -34.17 -0.07
CA ILE A 81 -1.43 -33.17 -1.02
C ILE A 81 -2.15 -31.83 -0.81
N ARG A 82 -3.47 -31.86 -0.60
CA ARG A 82 -4.28 -30.67 -0.35
C ARG A 82 -3.90 -30.00 0.96
N ILE A 83 -3.68 -30.75 2.03
CA ILE A 83 -3.21 -30.22 3.32
C ILE A 83 -1.85 -29.54 3.17
N GLU A 84 -0.91 -30.16 2.46
CA GLU A 84 0.42 -29.58 2.25
C GLU A 84 0.36 -28.31 1.38
N ALA A 85 -0.44 -28.33 0.30
CA ALA A 85 -0.66 -27.15 -0.53
C ALA A 85 -1.28 -26.00 0.27
N GLN A 86 -2.25 -26.31 1.15
CA GLN A 86 -2.88 -25.33 2.04
C GLN A 86 -1.87 -24.76 3.05
N ARG A 87 -1.01 -25.60 3.62
CA ARG A 87 0.07 -25.18 4.52
C ARG A 87 1.01 -24.20 3.85
N ILE A 88 1.43 -24.49 2.61
CA ILE A 88 2.28 -23.60 1.80
C ILE A 88 1.56 -22.27 1.56
N LEU A 89 0.29 -22.31 1.16
CA LEU A 89 -0.50 -21.11 0.93
C LEU A 89 -0.55 -20.20 2.18
N ASP A 90 -0.76 -20.78 3.36
CA ASP A 90 -0.85 -20.00 4.59
C ASP A 90 0.50 -19.39 5.00
N LEU A 91 1.60 -20.10 4.76
CA LEU A 91 2.96 -19.56 4.93
C LEU A 91 3.22 -18.37 4.00
N GLU A 92 2.85 -18.49 2.72
CA GLU A 92 3.06 -17.42 1.74
C GLU A 92 2.15 -16.21 2.00
N LYS A 93 0.91 -16.41 2.47
CA LYS A 93 0.03 -15.34 2.95
C LYS A 93 0.63 -14.60 4.15
N ALA A 94 1.18 -15.33 5.13
CA ALA A 94 1.81 -14.70 6.29
C ALA A 94 3.01 -13.82 5.91
N LYS A 95 3.80 -14.25 4.90
CA LYS A 95 4.88 -13.42 4.33
C LYS A 95 4.33 -12.16 3.65
N LEU A 96 3.26 -12.29 2.86
CA LEU A 96 2.61 -11.16 2.18
C LEU A 96 2.15 -10.09 3.18
N VAL A 97 1.50 -10.49 4.28
CA VAL A 97 1.04 -9.57 5.33
C VAL A 97 2.21 -8.77 5.93
N LYS A 98 3.35 -9.40 6.18
CA LYS A 98 4.55 -8.70 6.69
C LYS A 98 5.07 -7.67 5.69
N LEU A 99 5.08 -7.99 4.40
CA LEU A 99 5.51 -7.07 3.35
C LEU A 99 4.53 -5.88 3.19
N GLU A 100 3.23 -6.14 3.26
CA GLU A 100 2.20 -5.10 3.24
C GLU A 100 2.33 -4.13 4.42
N GLN A 101 2.55 -4.65 5.63
CA GLN A 101 2.82 -3.82 6.80
C GLN A 101 4.07 -2.94 6.59
N ALA A 102 5.14 -3.49 6.02
CA ALA A 102 6.37 -2.77 5.76
C ALA A 102 6.21 -1.66 4.70
N VAL A 103 5.33 -1.85 3.71
CA VAL A 103 4.96 -0.81 2.73
C VAL A 103 4.14 0.28 3.41
N LYS A 104 3.10 -0.09 4.16
CA LYS A 104 2.19 0.83 4.84
C LYS A 104 2.93 1.77 5.82
N VAL A 105 3.94 1.26 6.53
CA VAL A 105 4.78 2.09 7.41
C VAL A 105 5.54 3.16 6.61
N LEU A 106 6.09 2.81 5.45
CA LEU A 106 6.81 3.77 4.62
C LEU A 106 5.89 4.79 3.94
N GLU A 107 4.68 4.39 3.56
CA GLU A 107 3.66 5.30 3.02
C GLU A 107 3.27 6.34 4.07
N LYS A 108 2.95 5.90 5.30
CA LYS A 108 2.67 6.82 6.42
C LYS A 108 3.85 7.75 6.71
N HIS A 109 5.08 7.25 6.64
CA HIS A 109 6.27 8.08 6.83
C HIS A 109 6.43 9.11 5.68
N LYS A 110 6.10 8.75 4.45
CA LYS A 110 6.08 9.67 3.31
C LYS A 110 5.04 10.77 3.48
N GLU A 111 3.83 10.42 3.93
CA GLU A 111 2.74 11.37 4.21
C GLU A 111 3.14 12.38 5.28
N LYS A 112 3.65 11.92 6.42
CA LYS A 112 4.13 12.82 7.50
C LYS A 112 5.22 13.80 7.02
N ASN A 113 6.16 13.32 6.22
CA ASN A 113 7.20 14.18 5.67
C ASN A 113 6.65 15.20 4.66
N ARG A 114 5.60 14.83 3.92
CA ARG A 114 4.92 15.75 2.99
C ARG A 114 4.17 16.84 3.75
N GLU A 115 3.51 16.49 4.84
CA GLU A 115 2.84 17.46 5.72
C GLU A 115 3.84 18.42 6.35
N ALA A 116 4.97 17.92 6.85
CA ALA A 116 6.04 18.74 7.40
C ALA A 116 6.60 19.72 6.35
N TYR A 117 6.81 19.25 5.12
CA TYR A 117 7.27 20.10 4.01
C TYR A 117 6.28 21.23 3.69
N ILE A 118 4.98 20.93 3.63
CA ILE A 118 3.93 21.94 3.38
C ILE A 118 3.85 22.93 4.53
N ALA A 119 3.99 22.47 5.78
CA ALA A 119 4.00 23.34 6.95
C ALA A 119 5.20 24.29 6.94
N GLU A 120 6.38 23.80 6.53
CA GLU A 120 7.58 24.61 6.38
C GLU A 120 7.44 25.65 5.25
N GLU A 121 6.89 25.26 4.09
CA GLU A 121 6.62 26.22 3.00
C GLU A 121 5.65 27.32 3.47
N LYS A 122 4.54 26.96 4.14
CA LYS A 122 3.59 27.95 4.68
C LYS A 122 4.23 28.86 5.73
N ALA A 123 5.09 28.32 6.59
CA ALA A 123 5.79 29.12 7.60
C ALA A 123 6.81 30.08 6.96
N ALA A 124 7.51 29.64 5.91
CA ALA A 124 8.42 30.48 5.15
C ALA A 124 7.67 31.59 4.39
N GLU A 125 6.55 31.28 3.75
CA GLU A 125 5.67 32.26 3.11
C GLU A 125 5.19 33.30 4.12
N LEU A 126 4.73 32.87 5.30
CA LEU A 126 4.23 33.77 6.34
C LEU A 126 5.33 34.69 6.90
N LYS A 127 6.56 34.19 7.05
CA LYS A 127 7.73 35.01 7.38
C LYS A 127 8.03 36.04 6.28
N GLN A 128 8.03 35.63 5.02
CA GLN A 128 8.26 36.52 3.88
C GLN A 128 7.19 37.62 3.80
N TYR A 129 5.92 37.29 4.05
CA TYR A 129 4.84 38.28 4.15
C TYR A 129 5.05 39.25 5.32
N SER A 130 5.49 38.76 6.48
CA SER A 130 5.82 39.59 7.64
C SER A 130 6.96 40.57 7.35
N GLU A 131 8.05 40.08 6.73
CA GLU A 131 9.20 40.90 6.33
C GLU A 131 8.82 41.97 5.30
N LEU A 132 7.97 41.61 4.33
CA LEU A 132 7.44 42.55 3.35
C LEU A 132 6.52 43.60 4.01
N GLY A 133 5.74 43.20 5.02
CA GLY A 133 4.89 44.10 5.79
C GLY A 133 5.71 45.11 6.59
N VAL A 134 6.74 44.65 7.29
CA VAL A 134 7.65 45.51 8.07
C VAL A 134 8.40 46.48 7.16
N THR A 135 8.93 46.02 6.03
CA THR A 135 9.63 46.90 5.09
C THR A 135 8.70 47.95 4.49
N ARG A 136 7.48 47.58 4.07
CA ARG A 136 6.48 48.55 3.60
C ARG A 136 6.12 49.59 4.66
N TYR A 137 5.85 49.15 5.89
CA TYR A 137 5.52 50.05 6.98
C TYR A 137 6.69 51.00 7.30
N PHE A 138 7.92 50.49 7.30
CA PHE A 138 9.12 51.29 7.50
C PHE A 138 9.28 52.34 6.40
N HIS A 139 9.13 51.97 5.13
CA HIS A 139 9.17 52.91 4.01
C HIS A 139 8.09 53.99 4.12
N GLN A 140 6.85 53.60 4.45
CA GLN A 140 5.74 54.54 4.61
C GLN A 140 5.97 55.52 5.77
N ASN A 141 6.56 55.06 6.89
CA ASN A 141 6.93 55.96 7.99
C ASN A 141 8.06 56.92 7.59
N LEU A 142 9.03 56.47 6.79
CA LEU A 142 10.12 57.31 6.32
C LEU A 142 9.62 58.42 5.40
N GLU A 143 8.76 58.09 4.44
CA GLU A 143 8.09 59.06 3.56
C GLU A 143 7.32 60.11 4.38
N ARG A 144 6.61 59.66 5.41
CA ARG A 144 5.84 60.55 6.30
C ARG A 144 6.74 61.45 7.15
N GLN A 145 7.88 60.96 7.64
CA GLN A 145 8.87 61.78 8.35
C GLN A 145 9.49 62.82 7.42
N GLU A 146 9.82 62.46 6.17
CA GLU A 146 10.33 63.42 5.19
C GLU A 146 9.30 64.52 4.85
N GLU A 147 8.01 64.19 4.82
CA GLU A 147 6.93 65.17 4.66
C GLU A 147 6.84 66.11 5.87
N GLU A 148 6.85 65.55 7.09
CA GLU A 148 6.84 66.33 8.34
C GLU A 148 8.07 67.25 8.45
N GLU A 149 9.26 66.78 8.09
CA GLU A 149 10.48 67.60 8.05
C GLU A 149 10.38 68.76 7.05
N LYS A 150 9.83 68.50 5.85
CA LYS A 150 9.60 69.55 4.83
C LYS A 150 8.57 70.59 5.30
N GLU A 151 7.54 70.17 6.03
CA GLU A 151 6.56 71.09 6.61
C GLU A 151 7.15 71.94 7.73
N ILE A 152 7.96 71.35 8.62
CA ILE A 152 8.68 72.08 9.67
C ILE A 152 9.66 73.10 9.05
N LEU A 153 10.38 72.71 7.99
CA LEU A 153 11.28 73.62 7.27
C LEU A 153 10.53 74.81 6.68
N LYS A 154 9.36 74.57 6.05
CA LYS A 154 8.49 75.65 5.56
C LYS A 154 7.98 76.56 6.68
N GLN A 155 7.63 76.00 7.84
CA GLN A 155 7.19 76.80 9.00
C GLN A 155 8.34 77.66 9.57
N LEU A 156 9.56 77.13 9.61
CA LEU A 156 10.75 77.88 10.01
C LEU A 156 11.08 79.00 9.02
N GLU A 157 11.03 78.73 7.71
CA GLU A 157 11.21 79.77 6.67
C GLU A 157 10.15 80.87 6.77
N GLN A 158 8.90 80.51 7.10
CA GLN A 158 7.83 81.50 7.32
C GLN A 158 8.03 82.33 8.60
N LEU A 159 8.62 81.74 9.64
CA LEU A 159 8.97 82.45 10.88
C LEU A 159 10.18 83.38 10.68
N GLU A 160 11.18 82.97 9.88
CA GLU A 160 12.32 83.83 9.50
C GLU A 160 11.92 84.96 8.55
N ALA A 161 10.97 84.74 7.64
CA ALA A 161 10.45 85.79 6.74
C ALA A 161 9.49 86.77 7.44
N GLY A 162 9.06 86.48 8.67
CA GLY A 162 8.18 87.31 9.49
C GLY A 162 8.90 88.22 10.50
N LEU A 163 10.24 88.22 10.52
CA LEU A 163 11.13 89.13 11.25
C LEU A 163 11.70 90.21 10.31
#